data_AF-A0A349V2L1-F1
#
_entry.id   AF-A0A349V2L1-F1
#
_cell.length_a   1.000
_cell.length_b   1.000
_cell.length_c   1.000
_cell.angle_alpha   90.00
_cell.angle_beta   90.00
_cell.angle_gamma   90.00
#
_symmetry.space_group_name_H-M   'P 1'
#
loop_
_entity.id
_entity.type
_entity.pdbx_description
1 polymer ?
#
loop_
_entity_poly.entity_id
_entity_poly.type
_entity_poly.pdbx_seq_one_letter_code
_entity_poly.pdbx_strand_id
1 'polypeptide(L)'
;EVDWLGAGAALFGCFSFAALGIYTRHLSRTESSELMLLSGAIFILLVSLMSSPWTWQTPSLSSLLLMLGLSGVALVGQYAITNGFRYAPVYLVGALEYTTLIWATLWGFFLFAEVPTVNVVFGAVLVVLSGLAVVLGERAREQEDAS
;
A
#
# COMPACT_ATOMS: atom_id res chain seq x y z
N GLU A 1 8.66 15.84 -22.78
CA GLU A 1 7.79 16.93 -22.31
C GLU A 1 7.22 16.52 -20.97
N VAL A 2 7.01 17.45 -20.03
CA VAL A 2 6.52 17.11 -18.69
C VAL A 2 4.99 17.01 -18.75
N ASP A 3 4.45 15.82 -18.52
CA ASP A 3 3.02 15.59 -18.43
C ASP A 3 2.46 16.12 -17.10
N TRP A 4 2.09 17.40 -17.08
CA TRP A 4 1.53 18.09 -15.91
C TRP A 4 0.28 17.42 -15.35
N LEU A 5 -0.51 16.76 -16.19
CA LEU A 5 -1.68 15.98 -15.77
C LEU A 5 -1.25 14.77 -14.90
N GLY A 6 -0.22 14.05 -15.33
CA GLY A 6 0.33 12.92 -14.59
C GLY A 6 0.98 13.37 -13.28
N ALA A 7 1.73 14.48 -13.31
CA ALA A 7 2.32 15.07 -12.11
C ALA A 7 1.25 15.51 -11.10
N GLY A 8 0.16 16.14 -11.57
CA GLY A 8 -0.97 16.52 -10.72
C GLY A 8 -1.68 15.31 -10.12
N ALA A 9 -1.92 14.26 -10.90
CA ALA A 9 -2.51 13.01 -10.43
C ALA A 9 -1.63 12.32 -9.37
N ALA A 10 -0.31 12.32 -9.56
CA ALA A 10 0.63 11.77 -8.59
C ALA A 10 0.59 12.51 -7.25
N LEU A 11 0.60 13.85 -7.26
CA LEU A 11 0.50 14.66 -6.04
C LEU A 11 -0.83 14.43 -5.31
N PHE A 12 -1.94 14.37 -6.05
CA PHE A 12 -3.24 14.07 -5.49
C PHE A 12 -3.29 12.66 -4.88
N GLY A 13 -2.65 11.68 -5.53
CA GLY A 13 -2.49 10.33 -5.01
C GLY A 13 -1.73 10.30 -3.69
N CYS A 14 -0.58 10.99 -3.61
CA CYS A 14 0.20 11.10 -2.37
C CYS A 14 -0.61 11.74 -1.24
N PHE A 15 -1.33 12.83 -1.52
CA PHE A 15 -2.18 13.50 -0.52
C PHE A 15 -3.31 12.58 -0.04
N SER A 16 -4.01 11.93 -0.96
CA SER A 16 -5.12 11.01 -0.66
C SER A 16 -4.65 9.83 0.17
N PHE A 17 -3.45 9.30 -0.14
CA PHE A 17 -2.86 8.20 0.59
C PHE A 17 -2.49 8.59 2.03
N ALA A 18 -1.87 9.76 2.21
CA ALA A 18 -1.59 10.30 3.54
C ALA A 18 -2.88 10.53 4.36
N ALA A 19 -3.91 11.10 3.73
CA ALA A 19 -5.21 11.27 4.35
C ALA A 19 -5.84 9.92 4.75
N LEU A 20 -5.78 8.90 3.87
CA LEU A 20 -6.26 7.56 4.15
C LEU A 20 -5.59 6.97 5.39
N GLY A 21 -4.26 7.08 5.52
CA GLY A 21 -3.54 6.59 6.70
C GLY A 21 -4.00 7.27 8.00
N ILE A 22 -4.18 8.60 7.97
CA ILE A 22 -4.66 9.38 9.12
C ILE A 22 -6.10 9.00 9.49
N TYR A 23 -7.02 8.97 8.52
CA TYR A 23 -8.41 8.58 8.75
C TYR A 23 -8.52 7.14 9.24
N THR A 24 -7.74 6.22 8.66
CA THR A 24 -7.70 4.83 9.09
C THR A 24 -7.30 4.72 10.55
N ARG A 25 -6.27 5.45 10.96
CA ARG A 25 -5.87 5.51 12.37
C ARG A 25 -6.97 6.09 13.27
N HIS A 26 -7.59 7.19 12.87
CA HIS A 26 -8.68 7.79 13.65
C HIS A 26 -9.87 6.85 13.83
N LEU A 27 -10.33 6.22 12.74
CA LEU A 27 -11.46 5.29 12.76
C LEU A 27 -11.13 3.97 13.46
N SER A 28 -9.90 3.46 13.35
CA SER A 28 -9.48 2.21 14.02
C SER A 28 -9.57 2.26 15.56
N ARG A 29 -9.73 3.45 16.14
CA ARG A 29 -9.95 3.65 17.57
C ARG A 29 -11.40 3.42 18.00
N THR A 30 -12.35 3.60 17.09
CA THR A 30 -13.81 3.55 17.38
C THR A 30 -14.51 2.40 16.66
N GLU A 31 -14.06 2.06 15.47
CA GLU A 31 -14.67 1.07 14.57
C GLU A 31 -13.84 -0.21 14.46
N SER A 32 -14.50 -1.32 14.11
CA SER A 32 -13.80 -2.57 13.79
C SER A 32 -13.11 -2.48 12.42
N SER A 33 -11.95 -3.13 12.28
CA SER A 33 -11.20 -3.19 11.02
C SER A 33 -12.02 -3.79 9.87
N GLU A 34 -12.93 -4.72 10.19
CA GLU A 34 -13.86 -5.34 9.23
C GLU A 34 -14.82 -4.32 8.62
N LEU A 35 -15.40 -3.43 9.44
CA LEU A 35 -16.32 -2.39 8.97
C LEU A 35 -15.61 -1.35 8.10
N MET A 36 -14.37 -1.01 8.44
CA MET A 36 -13.55 -0.12 7.63
C MET A 36 -13.25 -0.72 6.25
N LEU A 37 -12.86 -1.99 6.20
CA LEU A 37 -12.60 -2.69 4.94
C LEU A 37 -13.87 -2.85 4.11
N LEU A 38 -14.99 -3.21 4.75
CA LEU A 38 -16.28 -3.40 4.08
C LEU A 38 -16.79 -2.10 3.47
N SER A 39 -16.76 -1.01 4.24
CA SER A 39 -17.19 0.32 3.75
C SER A 39 -16.33 0.81 2.58
N GLY A 40 -15.00 0.62 2.65
CA GLY A 40 -14.09 0.91 1.54
C GLY A 40 -14.39 0.06 0.30
N ALA A 41 -14.63 -1.25 0.47
CA ALA A 41 -14.98 -2.15 -0.63
C ALA A 41 -16.31 -1.78 -1.28
N ILE A 42 -17.34 -1.41 -0.51
CA ILE A 42 -18.62 -0.93 -1.02
C ILE A 42 -18.41 0.37 -1.82
N PHE A 43 -17.62 1.31 -1.32
CA PHE A 43 -17.34 2.55 -2.03
C PHE A 43 -16.65 2.30 -3.37
N ILE A 44 -15.61 1.46 -3.40
CA ILE A 44 -14.91 1.07 -4.63
C ILE A 44 -15.87 0.39 -5.61
N LEU A 45 -16.73 -0.50 -5.12
CA LEU A 45 -17.75 -1.19 -5.92
C LEU A 45 -18.73 -0.20 -6.55
N LEU A 46 -19.24 0.77 -5.78
CA LEU A 46 -20.16 1.79 -6.29
C LEU A 46 -19.52 2.66 -7.36
N VAL A 47 -18.29 3.14 -7.14
CA VAL A 47 -17.54 3.94 -8.12
C VAL A 47 -17.25 3.13 -9.39
N SER A 48 -16.92 1.84 -9.23
CA SER A 48 -16.69 0.93 -10.35
C SER A 48 -17.97 0.66 -11.15
N LEU A 49 -19.10 0.47 -10.47
CA LEU A 49 -20.41 0.31 -11.11
C LEU A 49 -20.85 1.57 -11.86
N MET A 50 -20.55 2.76 -11.32
CA MET A 50 -20.80 4.02 -12.03
C MET A 50 -20.00 4.05 -13.32
N SER A 51 -18.74 3.62 -13.33
CA SER A 51 -17.86 3.64 -14.51
C SER A 51 -18.15 2.50 -15.51
N SER A 52 -18.89 1.47 -15.07
CA SER A 52 -19.19 0.25 -15.83
C SER A 52 -19.81 0.51 -17.21
N PRO A 53 -20.85 1.36 -17.38
CA PRO A 53 -21.53 1.51 -18.67
C PRO A 53 -20.62 1.99 -19.81
N TRP A 54 -19.53 2.69 -19.50
CA TRP A 54 -18.61 3.24 -20.49
C TRP A 54 -17.40 2.33 -20.78
N THR A 55 -17.05 1.46 -19.84
CA THR A 55 -15.77 0.72 -19.87
C THR A 55 -15.95 -0.79 -19.78
N TRP A 56 -17.19 -1.28 -19.77
CA TRP A 56 -17.50 -2.70 -19.57
C TRP A 56 -16.87 -3.59 -20.66
N GLN A 57 -16.07 -4.54 -20.21
CA GLN A 57 -15.59 -5.66 -21.01
C GLN A 57 -15.93 -6.94 -20.26
N THR A 58 -16.66 -7.84 -20.93
CA THR A 58 -17.09 -9.10 -20.30
C THR A 58 -15.86 -9.98 -20.04
N PRO A 59 -15.55 -10.28 -18.76
CA PRO A 59 -14.37 -11.06 -18.44
C PRO A 59 -14.58 -12.53 -18.83
N SER A 60 -13.51 -13.16 -19.30
CA SER A 60 -13.49 -14.61 -19.51
C SER A 60 -13.46 -15.37 -18.18
N LEU A 61 -13.82 -16.66 -18.18
CA LEU A 61 -13.80 -17.47 -16.96
C LEU A 61 -12.40 -17.56 -16.34
N SER A 62 -11.35 -17.63 -17.16
CA SER A 62 -9.96 -17.62 -16.67
C SER A 62 -9.59 -16.27 -16.05
N SER A 63 -10.00 -15.16 -16.67
CA SER A 63 -9.82 -13.81 -16.10
C SER A 63 -10.53 -13.67 -14.75
N LEU A 64 -11.76 -14.17 -14.62
CA LEU A 64 -12.51 -14.15 -13.37
C LEU A 64 -11.79 -14.92 -12.25
N LEU A 65 -11.29 -16.13 -12.54
CA LEU A 65 -10.56 -16.93 -11.55
C LEU A 65 -9.28 -16.23 -11.08
N LEU A 66 -8.52 -15.62 -12.00
CA LEU A 66 -7.34 -14.83 -11.67
C LEU A 66 -7.68 -13.59 -10.82
N MET A 67 -8.75 -12.87 -11.18
CA MET A 67 -9.22 -11.71 -10.41
C MET A 67 -9.65 -12.12 -8.99
N LEU A 68 -10.34 -13.25 -8.82
CA LEU A 68 -10.73 -13.76 -7.51
C LEU A 68 -9.49 -14.16 -6.68
N GLY A 69 -8.52 -14.85 -7.29
CA GLY A 69 -7.27 -15.21 -6.63
C GLY A 69 -6.48 -13.98 -6.17
N LEU A 70 -6.30 -13.00 -7.05
CA LEU A 70 -5.64 -11.72 -6.73
C LEU A 70 -6.39 -10.95 -5.65
N SER A 71 -7.72 -10.90 -5.72
CA SER A 71 -8.56 -10.23 -4.71
C SER A 71 -8.43 -10.87 -3.34
N GLY A 72 -8.32 -12.20 -3.27
CA GLY A 72 -8.10 -12.92 -2.01
C GLY A 72 -6.77 -12.54 -1.36
N VAL A 73 -5.68 -12.54 -2.12
CA VAL A 73 -4.35 -12.13 -1.63
C VAL A 73 -4.36 -10.64 -1.22
N ALA A 74 -4.97 -9.78 -2.04
CA ALA A 74 -5.08 -8.35 -1.76
C ALA A 74 -5.89 -8.08 -0.48
N LEU A 75 -6.99 -8.82 -0.26
CA LEU A 75 -7.82 -8.69 0.94
C LEU A 75 -7.05 -9.06 2.21
N VAL A 76 -6.29 -10.16 2.18
CA VAL A 76 -5.45 -10.57 3.32
C VAL A 76 -4.37 -9.51 3.59
N GLY A 77 -3.72 -8.98 2.55
CA GLY A 77 -2.74 -7.90 2.68
C GLY A 77 -3.35 -6.63 3.27
N GLN A 78 -4.50 -6.19 2.75
CA GLN A 78 -5.22 -5.01 3.25
C GLN A 78 -5.69 -5.19 4.70
N TYR A 79 -6.13 -6.39 5.07
CA TYR A 79 -6.49 -6.71 6.44
C TYR A 79 -5.30 -6.62 7.39
N ALA A 80 -4.13 -7.13 6.98
CA ALA A 80 -2.89 -7.04 7.76
C ALA A 80 -2.43 -5.58 7.92
N ILE A 81 -2.46 -4.78 6.86
CA ILE A 81 -2.10 -3.35 6.90
C ILE A 81 -3.05 -2.56 7.80
N THR A 82 -4.37 -2.76 7.64
CA THR A 82 -5.39 -2.09 8.45
C THR A 82 -5.22 -2.38 9.93
N ASN A 83 -4.92 -3.64 10.29
CA ASN A 83 -4.58 -3.99 11.66
C ASN A 83 -3.22 -3.40 12.09
N GLY A 84 -2.23 -3.35 11.20
CA GLY A 84 -0.93 -2.72 11.46
C GLY A 84 -1.07 -1.27 11.91
N PHE A 85 -1.92 -0.48 11.25
CA PHE A 85 -2.20 0.91 11.65
C PHE A 85 -2.85 1.06 13.04
N ARG A 86 -3.48 0.01 13.55
CA ARG A 86 -4.07 -0.02 14.90
C ARG A 86 -3.01 -0.18 15.99
N TYR A 87 -1.97 -0.97 15.72
CA TYR A 87 -0.94 -1.32 16.72
C TYR A 87 0.35 -0.50 16.60
N ALA A 88 0.70 -0.05 15.40
CA ALA A 88 1.92 0.72 15.14
C ALA A 88 1.63 2.22 14.88
N PRO A 89 2.59 3.12 15.15
CA PRO A 89 2.47 4.51 14.77
C PRO A 89 2.56 4.69 13.24
N VAL A 90 1.87 5.71 12.70
CA VAL A 90 1.75 5.95 11.23
C VAL A 90 3.11 6.09 10.56
N TYR A 91 4.08 6.71 11.22
CA TYR A 91 5.42 6.91 10.66
C TYR A 91 6.19 5.59 10.49
N LEU A 92 5.95 4.59 11.35
CA LEU A 92 6.58 3.28 11.26
C LEU A 92 5.95 2.47 10.13
N VAL A 93 4.62 2.53 9.99
CA VAL A 93 3.92 1.88 8.89
C VAL A 93 4.35 2.47 7.54
N GLY A 94 4.49 3.79 7.45
CA GLY A 94 5.03 4.45 6.24
C GLY A 94 6.46 4.01 5.92
N ALA A 95 7.31 3.78 6.93
CA ALA A 95 8.66 3.24 6.72
C ALA A 95 8.64 1.82 6.13
N LEU A 96 7.76 0.95 6.66
CA LEU A 96 7.58 -0.40 6.14
C LEU A 96 7.00 -0.40 4.72
N GLU A 97 6.18 0.58 4.39
CA GLU A 97 5.61 0.69 3.06
C GLU A 97 6.66 0.89 1.97
N TYR A 98 7.76 1.59 2.25
CA TYR A 98 8.85 1.71 1.28
C TYR A 98 9.46 0.36 0.90
N THR A 99 9.38 -0.66 1.77
CA THR A 99 9.85 -2.02 1.45
C THR A 99 9.08 -2.66 0.30
N THR A 100 7.89 -2.15 -0.03
CA THR A 100 7.12 -2.60 -1.21
C THR A 100 7.91 -2.44 -2.51
N LEU A 101 8.82 -1.46 -2.60
CA LEU A 101 9.71 -1.29 -3.75
C LEU A 101 10.67 -2.48 -3.92
N ILE A 102 11.15 -3.04 -2.81
CA ILE A 102 12.02 -4.21 -2.81
C ILE A 102 11.23 -5.42 -3.31
N TRP A 103 10.03 -5.64 -2.77
CA TRP A 103 9.15 -6.71 -3.20
C TRP A 103 8.71 -6.57 -4.65
N ALA A 104 8.38 -5.36 -5.10
CA ALA A 104 8.03 -5.07 -6.49
C ALA A 104 9.18 -5.40 -7.44
N THR A 105 10.41 -5.04 -7.06
CA THR A 105 11.61 -5.39 -7.83
C THR A 105 11.83 -6.90 -7.89
N LEU A 106 11.65 -7.61 -6.76
CA LEU A 106 11.77 -9.07 -6.70
C LEU A 106 10.72 -9.75 -7.58
N TRP A 107 9.46 -9.34 -7.48
CA TRP A 107 8.39 -9.90 -8.31
C TRP A 107 8.56 -9.54 -9.79
N GLY A 108 9.04 -8.34 -10.09
CA GLY A 108 9.48 -7.92 -11.43
C GLY A 108 10.48 -8.88 -12.03
N PHE A 109 11.53 -9.19 -11.27
CA PHE A 109 12.56 -10.14 -11.68
C PHE A 109 12.02 -11.57 -11.82
N PHE A 110 11.26 -12.08 -10.85
CA PHE A 110 10.82 -13.48 -10.85
C PHE A 110 9.71 -13.79 -11.85
N LEU A 111 8.74 -12.89 -12.01
CA LEU A 111 7.57 -13.14 -12.87
C LEU A 111 7.76 -12.61 -14.29
N PHE A 112 8.51 -11.51 -14.45
CA PHE A 112 8.66 -10.81 -15.72
C PHE A 112 10.08 -10.86 -16.29
N ALA A 113 11.02 -11.51 -15.59
CA ALA A 113 12.44 -11.58 -15.96
C ALA A 113 13.08 -10.19 -16.14
N GLU A 114 12.55 -9.17 -15.47
CA GLU A 114 13.08 -7.81 -15.51
C GLU A 114 14.36 -7.73 -14.67
N VAL A 115 15.52 -7.60 -15.33
CA VAL A 115 16.81 -7.48 -14.65
C VAL A 115 16.91 -6.07 -14.04
N PRO A 116 17.01 -5.94 -12.70
CA PRO A 116 17.11 -4.64 -12.06
C PRO A 116 18.40 -3.94 -12.47
N THR A 117 18.28 -2.69 -12.91
CA THR A 117 19.45 -1.86 -13.22
C THR A 117 20.19 -1.45 -11.96
N VAL A 118 21.46 -1.02 -12.10
CA VAL A 118 22.29 -0.57 -10.98
C VAL A 118 21.58 0.52 -10.15
N ASN A 119 20.83 1.42 -10.80
CA ASN A 119 20.06 2.47 -10.13
C ASN A 119 18.95 1.91 -9.23
N VAL A 120 18.26 0.85 -9.67
CA VAL A 120 17.20 0.19 -8.88
C VAL A 120 17.81 -0.49 -7.66
N VAL A 121 18.94 -1.18 -7.83
CA VAL A 121 19.66 -1.82 -6.71
C VAL A 121 20.11 -0.77 -5.69
N PHE A 122 20.67 0.34 -6.15
CA PHE A 122 21.08 1.44 -5.26
C PHE A 122 19.90 2.03 -4.48
N GLY A 123 18.77 2.28 -5.17
CA GLY A 123 17.54 2.73 -4.52
C GLY A 123 17.01 1.74 -3.47
N ALA A 124 17.02 0.44 -3.78
CA ALA A 124 16.61 -0.61 -2.86
C ALA A 124 17.49 -0.64 -1.60
N VAL A 125 18.81 -0.48 -1.74
CA VAL A 125 19.74 -0.38 -0.59
C VAL A 125 19.40 0.82 0.29
N LEU A 126 19.16 1.99 -0.30
CA LEU A 126 18.77 3.19 0.47
C LEU A 126 17.47 2.99 1.25
N VAL A 127 16.48 2.33 0.66
CA VAL A 127 15.22 1.99 1.32
C VAL A 127 15.43 1.02 2.48
N VAL A 128 16.30 0.01 2.32
CA VAL A 128 16.64 -0.91 3.43
C VAL A 128 17.32 -0.16 4.58
N LEU A 129 18.26 0.72 4.27
CA LEU A 129 18.99 1.51 5.26
C LEU A 129 18.07 2.47 6.02
N SER A 130 17.12 3.13 5.33
CA SER A 130 16.16 4.01 5.99
C SER A 130 15.22 3.24 6.91
N GLY A 131 14.72 2.08 6.48
CA GLY A 131 13.90 1.19 7.32
C GLY A 131 14.64 0.74 8.59
N LEU A 132 15.90 0.32 8.45
CA LEU A 132 16.75 -0.04 9.59
C LEU A 132 16.97 1.13 10.54
N ALA A 133 17.22 2.33 10.03
CA ALA A 133 17.44 3.53 10.84
C ALA A 133 16.20 3.88 11.68
N VAL A 134 14.99 3.73 11.13
CA VAL A 134 13.73 3.96 11.87
C VAL A 134 13.58 2.98 13.03
N VAL A 135 13.78 1.68 12.77
CA VAL A 135 13.66 0.63 13.81
C VAL A 135 14.69 0.82 14.92
N LEU A 136 15.93 1.17 14.57
CA LEU A 136 16.98 1.44 15.55
C LEU A 136 16.68 2.71 16.37
N GLY A 137 16.10 3.74 15.74
CA GLY A 137 15.70 4.98 16.41
C GLY A 137 14.56 4.78 17.41
N GLU A 138 13.59 3.92 17.12
CA GLU A 138 12.53 3.57 18.07
C GLU A 138 13.07 2.83 19.30
N ARG A 139 13.94 1.83 19.09
CA ARG A 139 14.56 1.08 20.20
C ARG A 139 15.37 1.98 21.13
N ALA A 140 16.04 2.98 20.59
CA ALA A 140 16.79 3.96 21.39
C ALA A 140 15.86 4.82 22.26
N ARG A 141 14.71 5.25 21.72
CA ARG A 141 13.70 6.02 22.48
C ARG A 141 13.03 5.20 23.58
N GLU A 142 12.67 3.95 23.30
CA GLU A 142 12.10 3.05 24.31
C GLU A 142 13.07 2.78 25.48
N GLN A 143 14.38 2.77 25.22
CA GLN A 143 15.40 2.60 26.26
C GLN A 143 15.59 3.86 27.11
N GLU A 144 15.42 5.05 26.53
CA GLU A 144 15.54 6.35 27.23
C GLU A 144 14.31 6.62 28.10
N ASP A 145 13.10 6.25 27.67
CA ASP A 145 11.88 6.36 28.47
C ASP A 145 11.82 5.34 29.64
N ALA A 146 12.61 4.27 29.57
CA ALA A 146 12.66 3.22 30.59
C ALA A 146 13.73 3.44 31.69
N SER A 147 14.58 4.46 31.57
CA SER A 147 15.64 4.84 32.51
C SER A 147 15.25 6.02 33.39
#